data_AF-A0A4S4MZS6-F1
#
_entry.id   AF-A0A4S4MZS6-F1
#
_cell.length_a   1.000
_cell.length_b   1.000
_cell.length_c   1.000
_cell.angle_alpha   90.00
_cell.angle_beta   90.00
_cell.angle_gamma   90.00
#
_symmetry.space_group_name_H-M   'P 1'
#
loop_
_entity.id
_entity.type
_entity.pdbx_description
1 polymer ?
#
loop_
_entity_poly.entity_id
_entity_poly.type
_entity_poly.pdbx_seq_one_letter_code
_entity_poly.pdbx_strand_id
1 'polypeptide(L)'
;MSTSNTNKLEDGMYAIVNHQNDSLVFRHPIEDMSGLPKPVYVLPSSTQPIGLWQLQQKSEGKYVLKALNAPTGLWARGDSNKKVYAMLQGWEHKAVEWHITEVMTVQGRKGYIIETEDNGKQVGWTTAGERGPNGVQIGVRPLPTTFSIPPRYFPDDVFEIVRVEE
;
A
#
# COMPACT_ATOMS: atom_id res chain seq x y z
N MET A 1 27.58 -14.79 -9.92
CA MET A 1 27.03 -14.36 -8.61
C MET A 1 26.77 -12.88 -8.70
N SER A 2 25.51 -12.48 -8.92
CA SER A 2 25.12 -11.08 -9.00
C SER A 2 24.63 -10.66 -7.63
N THR A 3 25.36 -9.76 -6.97
CA THR A 3 24.92 -9.07 -5.76
C THR A 3 23.80 -8.11 -6.16
N SER A 4 22.54 -8.52 -6.01
CA SER A 4 21.43 -7.58 -6.03
C SER A 4 21.56 -6.68 -4.79
N ASN A 5 22.09 -5.48 -4.98
CA ASN A 5 21.75 -4.35 -4.12
C ASN A 5 20.27 -4.07 -4.32
N THR A 6 19.42 -4.83 -3.64
CA THR A 6 18.02 -4.45 -3.43
C THR A 6 18.09 -3.21 -2.55
N ASN A 7 17.77 -2.04 -3.13
CA ASN A 7 17.60 -0.79 -2.38
C ASN A 7 16.53 -1.02 -1.31
N LYS A 8 16.99 -1.35 -0.10
CA LYS A 8 16.18 -1.63 1.06
C LYS A 8 15.69 -0.30 1.63
N LEU A 9 14.38 -0.18 1.84
CA LEU A 9 13.81 0.97 2.52
C LEU A 9 14.21 0.91 4.00
N GLU A 10 14.61 2.04 4.55
CA GLU A 10 14.92 2.16 5.97
C GLU A 10 13.65 2.36 6.81
N ASP A 11 13.76 2.15 8.11
CA ASP A 11 12.71 2.57 9.04
C ASP A 11 12.58 4.10 9.01
N GLY A 12 11.35 4.60 8.98
CA GLY A 12 11.13 6.05 8.94
C GLY A 12 9.74 6.47 8.49
N MET A 13 9.62 7.77 8.22
CA MET A 13 8.39 8.40 7.73
C MET A 13 8.45 8.57 6.21
N TYR A 14 7.35 8.22 5.55
CA TYR A 14 7.27 8.18 4.09
C TYR A 14 5.95 8.74 3.58
N ALA A 15 6.00 9.36 2.40
CA ALA A 15 4.84 9.55 1.55
C ALA A 15 4.72 8.36 0.59
N ILE A 16 3.50 7.86 0.36
CA ILE A 16 3.23 6.83 -0.63
C ILE A 16 2.32 7.44 -1.71
N VAL A 17 2.75 7.37 -2.96
CA VAL A 17 2.06 7.97 -4.11
C VAL A 17 1.76 6.89 -5.13
N ASN A 18 0.55 6.83 -5.67
CA ASN A 18 0.24 5.86 -6.72
C ASN A 18 0.64 6.38 -8.12
N HIS A 19 1.26 5.54 -8.95
CA HIS A 19 1.75 5.95 -10.27
C HIS A 19 0.65 6.21 -11.32
N GLN A 20 -0.57 5.72 -11.14
CA GLN A 20 -1.65 5.94 -12.12
C GLN A 20 -2.14 7.39 -12.15
N ASN A 21 -2.08 8.08 -11.01
CA ASN A 21 -2.68 9.41 -10.83
C ASN A 21 -1.83 10.37 -10.00
N ASP A 22 -0.61 9.97 -9.65
CA ASP A 22 0.34 10.72 -8.83
C ASP A 22 -0.30 11.29 -7.55
N SER A 23 -1.29 10.58 -6.99
CA SER A 23 -2.04 10.99 -5.81
C SER A 23 -1.60 10.21 -4.57
N LEU A 24 -1.67 10.88 -3.42
CA LEU A 24 -1.23 10.35 -2.14
C LEU A 24 -2.14 9.23 -1.64
N VAL A 25 -1.53 8.18 -1.11
CA VAL A 25 -2.21 7.04 -0.51
C VAL A 25 -2.17 7.21 0.99
N PHE A 26 -3.34 7.32 1.65
CA PHE A 26 -3.42 7.38 3.11
C PHE A 26 -4.85 7.13 3.62
N ARG A 27 -5.05 7.24 4.93
CA ARG A 27 -6.37 7.37 5.55
C ARG A 27 -6.98 8.73 5.20
N HIS A 28 -8.30 8.78 5.09
CA HIS A 28 -9.01 10.04 4.92
C HIS A 28 -8.94 10.86 6.24
N PRO A 29 -8.78 12.20 6.21
CA PRO A 29 -8.64 13.00 7.44
C PRO A 29 -9.94 13.10 8.26
N ILE A 30 -11.09 12.90 7.62
CA ILE A 30 -12.40 12.86 8.27
C ILE A 30 -12.85 11.41 8.32
N GLU A 31 -12.96 10.85 9.52
CA GLU A 31 -13.37 9.47 9.79
C GLU A 31 -14.43 9.45 10.90
N ASP A 32 -15.24 8.39 10.92
CA ASP A 32 -16.11 8.13 12.06
C ASP A 32 -15.29 7.80 13.33
N MET A 33 -15.87 8.04 14.51
CA MET A 33 -15.22 7.78 15.81
C MET A 33 -15.32 6.30 16.27
N SER A 34 -15.72 5.37 15.40
CA SER A 34 -15.74 3.96 15.78
C SER A 34 -14.32 3.42 15.96
N GLY A 35 -14.15 2.43 16.84
CA GLY A 35 -12.92 1.64 16.96
C GLY A 35 -12.74 0.61 15.83
N LEU A 36 -13.51 0.68 14.74
CA LEU A 36 -13.39 -0.23 13.61
C LEU A 36 -12.17 0.12 12.75
N PRO A 37 -11.58 -0.86 12.03
CA PRO A 37 -10.49 -0.61 11.10
C PRO A 37 -10.83 0.51 10.10
N LYS A 38 -9.85 1.36 9.82
CA LYS A 38 -10.03 2.53 8.96
C LYS A 38 -9.54 2.27 7.54
N PRO A 39 -10.36 2.55 6.51
CA PRO A 39 -9.99 2.28 5.12
C PRO A 39 -8.82 3.17 4.67
N VAL A 40 -7.96 2.61 3.82
CA VAL A 40 -6.87 3.33 3.16
C VAL A 40 -7.28 3.62 1.71
N TYR A 41 -7.03 4.84 1.25
CA TYR A 41 -7.43 5.32 -0.06
C TYR A 41 -6.27 5.92 -0.82
N VAL A 42 -6.36 5.92 -2.15
CA VAL A 42 -5.82 7.00 -2.95
C VAL A 42 -6.71 8.22 -2.76
N LEU A 43 -6.17 9.27 -2.14
CA LEU A 43 -6.92 10.46 -1.79
C LEU A 43 -7.09 11.40 -2.99
N PRO A 44 -8.23 12.10 -3.12
CA PRO A 44 -8.35 13.25 -4.01
C PRO A 44 -7.26 14.29 -3.73
N SER A 45 -6.78 14.98 -4.77
CA SER A 45 -5.73 16.00 -4.63
C SER A 45 -6.12 17.19 -3.74
N SER A 46 -7.42 17.43 -3.56
CA SER A 46 -7.96 18.46 -2.67
C SER A 46 -8.01 18.05 -1.19
N THR A 47 -7.73 16.80 -0.86
CA THR A 47 -7.82 16.30 0.52
C THR A 47 -6.64 16.81 1.35
N GLN A 48 -6.93 17.49 2.45
CA GLN A 48 -5.96 18.00 3.42
C GLN A 48 -6.54 17.89 4.84
N PRO A 49 -5.70 17.75 5.89
CA PRO A 49 -4.26 17.47 5.81
C PRO A 49 -3.99 16.05 5.30
N ILE A 50 -2.78 15.81 4.81
CA ILE A 50 -2.34 14.49 4.36
C ILE A 50 -1.36 13.93 5.40
N GLY A 51 -1.52 12.65 5.75
CA GLY A 51 -0.65 12.00 6.72
C GLY A 51 0.52 11.26 6.09
N LEU A 52 1.48 10.92 6.94
CA LEU A 52 2.68 10.18 6.58
C LEU A 52 2.58 8.73 7.07
N TRP A 53 3.16 7.82 6.28
CA TRP A 53 3.32 6.43 6.64
C TRP A 53 4.54 6.25 7.53
N GLN A 54 4.40 5.44 8.57
CA GLN A 54 5.55 4.89 9.27
C GLN A 54 5.86 3.50 8.70
N LEU A 55 7.05 3.32 8.15
CA LEU A 55 7.57 2.03 7.73
C LEU A 55 8.47 1.47 8.84
N GLN A 56 8.22 0.22 9.23
CA GLN A 56 9.04 -0.51 10.19
C GLN A 56 9.40 -1.86 9.63
N GLN A 57 10.69 -2.09 9.37
CA GLN A 57 11.18 -3.34 8.86
C GLN A 57 11.09 -4.44 9.92
N LYS A 58 10.67 -5.62 9.48
CA LYS A 58 10.64 -6.84 10.31
C LYS A 58 11.68 -7.85 9.89
N SER A 59 11.85 -8.00 8.59
CA SER A 59 12.90 -8.82 7.99
C SER A 59 13.24 -8.29 6.60
N GLU A 60 14.14 -8.95 5.88
CA GLU A 60 14.54 -8.54 4.53
C GLU A 60 13.31 -8.40 3.61
N GLY A 61 13.11 -7.20 3.05
CA GLY A 61 11.97 -6.88 2.19
C GLY A 61 10.60 -6.81 2.86
N LYS A 62 10.45 -7.20 4.14
CA LYS A 62 9.17 -7.23 4.86
C LYS A 62 9.03 -6.10 5.87
N TYR A 63 7.90 -5.41 5.81
CA TYR A 63 7.63 -4.20 6.58
C TYR A 63 6.23 -4.24 7.20
N VAL A 64 6.10 -3.62 8.37
CA VAL A 64 4.81 -3.18 8.89
C VAL A 64 4.62 -1.72 8.45
N LEU A 65 3.55 -1.47 7.71
CA LEU A 65 3.16 -0.13 7.26
C LEU A 65 2.07 0.40 8.17
N LYS A 66 2.31 1.54 8.82
CA LYS A 66 1.34 2.16 9.73
C LYS A 66 0.83 3.51 9.19
N ALA A 67 -0.48 3.71 9.29
CA ALA A 67 -1.14 4.97 8.99
C ALA A 67 -1.74 5.56 10.27
N LEU A 68 -1.18 6.68 10.74
CA LEU A 68 -1.46 7.28 12.06
C LEU A 68 -1.31 6.24 13.19
N ASN A 69 -0.11 5.65 13.29
CA ASN A 69 0.29 4.64 14.28
C ASN A 69 -0.45 3.28 14.23
N ALA A 70 -1.49 3.13 13.41
CA ALA A 70 -2.22 1.87 13.25
C ALA A 70 -1.60 1.02 12.13
N PRO A 71 -1.18 -0.24 12.39
CA PRO A 71 -0.63 -1.12 11.37
C PRO A 71 -1.71 -1.53 10.36
N THR A 72 -1.31 -1.78 9.12
CA THR A 72 -2.25 -2.15 8.06
C THR A 72 -2.40 -3.66 7.90
N GLY A 73 -3.56 -4.06 7.37
CA GLY A 73 -3.86 -5.44 7.04
C GLY A 73 -4.98 -5.54 6.01
N LEU A 74 -5.42 -6.77 5.76
CA LEU A 74 -6.50 -7.07 4.82
C LEU A 74 -7.81 -7.20 5.58
N TRP A 75 -8.87 -6.55 5.09
CA TRP A 75 -10.22 -6.78 5.59
C TRP A 75 -11.25 -6.65 4.49
N ALA A 76 -12.32 -7.45 4.59
CA ALA A 76 -13.46 -7.45 3.68
C ALA A 76 -14.68 -7.06 4.52
N ARG A 77 -15.17 -5.83 4.33
CA ARG A 77 -16.24 -5.26 5.16
C ARG A 77 -17.57 -5.49 4.45
N GLY A 78 -18.08 -6.71 4.58
CA GLY A 78 -19.38 -7.09 4.02
C GLY A 78 -19.40 -7.31 2.51
N ASP A 79 -18.30 -7.06 1.80
CA ASP A 79 -18.05 -7.49 0.43
C ASP A 79 -17.13 -8.71 0.41
N SER A 80 -17.07 -9.42 -0.73
CA SER A 80 -16.14 -10.53 -0.92
C SER A 80 -14.70 -10.06 -1.22
N ASN A 81 -14.53 -8.76 -1.48
CA ASN A 81 -13.27 -8.20 -1.96
C ASN A 81 -12.48 -7.61 -0.80
N LYS A 82 -11.29 -8.18 -0.54
CA LYS A 82 -10.38 -7.65 0.48
C LYS A 82 -9.81 -6.31 0.04
N LYS A 83 -9.72 -5.40 1.00
CA LYS A 83 -9.15 -4.07 0.84
C LYS A 83 -8.17 -3.79 1.99
N VAL A 84 -7.36 -2.76 1.82
CA VAL A 84 -6.41 -2.34 2.85
C VAL A 84 -7.11 -1.48 3.89
N TYR A 85 -6.88 -1.84 5.15
CA TYR A 85 -7.35 -1.07 6.30
C TYR A 85 -6.21 -0.88 7.30
N ALA A 86 -6.20 0.27 7.96
CA ALA A 86 -5.47 0.49 9.20
C ALA A 86 -6.22 -0.17 10.36
N MET A 87 -5.59 -1.13 11.00
CA MET A 87 -6.16 -1.93 12.10
C MET A 87 -6.01 -1.15 13.40
N LEU A 88 -7.14 -0.60 13.87
CA LEU A 88 -7.20 0.11 15.15
C LEU A 88 -7.16 -0.86 16.33
N GLN A 89 -7.20 -0.30 17.54
CA GLN A 89 -7.15 -1.06 18.78
C GLN A 89 -8.21 -2.17 18.83
N GLY A 90 -7.78 -3.39 19.18
CA GLY A 90 -8.59 -4.61 19.18
C GLY A 90 -8.58 -5.38 17.87
N TRP A 91 -8.02 -4.80 16.78
CA TRP A 91 -7.96 -5.41 15.45
C TRP A 91 -6.54 -5.70 14.98
N GLU A 92 -5.51 -5.43 15.79
CA GLU A 92 -4.10 -5.53 15.42
C GLU A 92 -3.68 -6.95 15.04
N HIS A 93 -4.38 -7.96 15.58
CA HIS A 93 -4.19 -9.37 15.21
C HIS A 93 -4.52 -9.67 13.72
N LYS A 94 -5.17 -8.74 13.01
CA LYS A 94 -5.42 -8.81 11.56
C LYS A 94 -4.42 -8.01 10.72
N ALA A 95 -3.46 -7.33 11.34
CA ALA A 95 -2.38 -6.69 10.61
C ALA A 95 -1.48 -7.74 9.96
N VAL A 96 -0.84 -7.37 8.84
CA VAL A 96 0.08 -8.24 8.12
C VAL A 96 1.42 -7.57 7.91
N GLU A 97 2.42 -8.37 7.61
CA GLU A 97 3.67 -7.90 7.04
C GLU A 97 3.52 -7.76 5.53
N TRP A 98 4.02 -6.66 4.99
CA TRP A 98 4.03 -6.38 3.57
C TRP A 98 5.43 -6.56 3.00
N HIS A 99 5.54 -7.35 1.94
CA HIS A 99 6.72 -7.43 1.11
C HIS A 99 6.73 -6.26 0.12
N ILE A 100 7.76 -5.42 0.19
CA ILE A 100 7.94 -4.29 -0.73
C ILE A 100 9.04 -4.62 -1.73
N THR A 101 8.69 -4.65 -3.01
CA THR A 101 9.62 -4.98 -4.11
C THR A 101 9.71 -3.84 -5.11
N GLU A 102 10.92 -3.47 -5.46
CA GLU A 102 11.19 -2.49 -6.51
C GLU A 102 10.91 -3.10 -7.90
N VAL A 103 10.12 -2.42 -8.72
CA VAL A 103 9.68 -2.90 -10.04
C VAL A 103 9.65 -1.78 -11.08
N MET A 104 9.40 -2.16 -12.33
CA MET A 104 9.11 -1.25 -13.42
C MET A 104 7.65 -1.36 -13.83
N THR A 105 7.01 -0.22 -14.09
CA THR A 105 5.70 -0.18 -14.73
C THR A 105 5.79 -0.55 -16.22
N VAL A 106 4.65 -0.88 -16.83
CA VAL A 106 4.53 -1.07 -18.29
C VAL A 106 4.94 0.18 -19.08
N GLN A 107 4.86 1.37 -18.47
CA GLN A 107 5.28 2.66 -19.04
C GLN A 107 6.77 2.97 -18.81
N GLY A 108 7.52 2.09 -18.15
CA GLY A 108 8.96 2.31 -17.88
C GLY A 108 9.25 3.24 -16.71
N ARG A 109 8.28 3.57 -15.86
CA ARG A 109 8.50 4.24 -14.57
C ARG A 109 8.92 3.22 -13.51
N LYS A 110 9.95 3.55 -12.72
CA LYS A 110 10.43 2.76 -11.58
C LYS A 110 9.61 3.08 -10.33
N GLY A 111 9.24 2.06 -9.56
CA GLY A 111 8.51 2.23 -8.28
C GLY A 111 8.48 0.92 -7.49
N TYR A 112 7.47 0.76 -6.66
CA TYR A 112 7.33 -0.37 -5.74
C TYR A 112 5.96 -1.04 -5.83
N ILE A 113 5.91 -2.36 -5.76
CA ILE A 113 4.70 -3.10 -5.40
C ILE A 113 4.71 -3.40 -3.91
N ILE A 114 3.52 -3.48 -3.31
CA ILE A 114 3.31 -3.76 -1.89
C ILE A 114 2.44 -5.01 -1.80
N GLU A 115 3.02 -6.11 -1.38
CA GLU A 115 2.42 -7.44 -1.45
C GLU A 115 2.40 -8.16 -0.11
N THR A 116 1.55 -9.17 0.03
CA THR A 116 1.51 -10.08 1.17
C THR A 116 0.94 -11.42 0.73
N GLU A 117 0.86 -12.38 1.66
CA GLU A 117 0.20 -13.65 1.41
C GLU A 117 -1.20 -13.64 2.04
N ASP A 118 -2.18 -14.10 1.27
CA ASP A 118 -3.55 -14.30 1.72
C ASP A 118 -4.00 -15.72 1.38
N ASN A 119 -4.14 -16.58 2.40
CA ASN A 119 -4.50 -18.00 2.25
C ASN A 119 -3.62 -18.74 1.21
N GLY A 120 -2.30 -18.57 1.27
CA GLY A 120 -1.35 -19.21 0.36
C GLY A 120 -1.25 -18.59 -1.03
N LYS A 121 -1.90 -17.44 -1.27
CA LYS A 121 -1.82 -16.70 -2.54
C LYS A 121 -1.14 -15.36 -2.35
N GLN A 122 -0.21 -15.03 -3.24
CA GLN A 122 0.38 -13.69 -3.31
C GLN A 122 -0.67 -12.69 -3.80
N VAL A 123 -0.85 -11.62 -3.04
CA VAL A 123 -1.77 -10.53 -3.33
C VAL A 123 -1.10 -9.20 -3.03
N GLY A 124 -1.47 -8.14 -3.75
CA GLY A 124 -0.88 -6.83 -3.57
C GLY A 124 -1.88 -5.70 -3.61
N TRP A 125 -1.39 -4.52 -3.22
CA TRP A 125 -2.14 -3.28 -3.26
C TRP A 125 -2.44 -2.90 -4.70
N THR A 126 -3.69 -2.50 -4.96
CA THR A 126 -4.14 -2.07 -6.27
C THR A 126 -5.07 -0.87 -6.14
N THR A 127 -5.05 0.00 -7.14
CA THR A 127 -5.98 1.12 -7.28
C THR A 127 -6.99 0.89 -8.42
N ALA A 128 -7.07 -0.34 -8.94
CA ALA A 128 -8.03 -0.80 -9.95
C ALA A 128 -9.46 -0.95 -9.39
N GLY A 129 -9.96 0.06 -8.71
CA GLY A 129 -11.26 0.05 -8.05
C GLY A 129 -12.12 1.27 -8.40
N GLU A 130 -13.35 1.25 -7.92
CA GLU A 130 -14.27 2.37 -8.12
C GLU A 130 -13.87 3.56 -7.25
N ARG A 131 -14.00 4.76 -7.83
CA ARG A 131 -13.79 6.01 -7.11
C ARG A 131 -15.05 6.35 -6.30
N GLY A 132 -14.90 6.36 -4.98
CA GLY A 132 -15.91 6.86 -4.06
C GLY A 132 -15.68 8.33 -3.66
N PRO A 133 -16.51 8.87 -2.75
CA PRO A 133 -16.40 10.26 -2.29
C PRO A 133 -15.07 10.56 -1.58
N ASN A 134 -14.48 9.56 -0.93
CA ASN A 134 -13.20 9.70 -0.21
C ASN A 134 -11.98 9.33 -1.08
N GLY A 135 -12.19 9.07 -2.38
CA GLY A 135 -11.17 8.57 -3.29
C GLY A 135 -11.35 7.10 -3.65
N VAL A 136 -10.29 6.47 -4.14
CA VAL A 136 -10.28 5.05 -4.52
C VAL A 136 -9.74 4.25 -3.35
N GLN A 137 -10.54 3.37 -2.76
CA GLN A 137 -10.05 2.53 -1.66
C GLN A 137 -9.04 1.51 -2.20
N ILE A 138 -7.91 1.32 -1.51
CA ILE A 138 -6.88 0.39 -1.94
C ILE A 138 -7.42 -1.05 -1.86
N GLY A 139 -7.55 -1.69 -3.01
CA GLY A 139 -7.92 -3.09 -3.11
C GLY A 139 -6.73 -4.00 -2.83
N VAL A 140 -7.02 -5.29 -2.57
CA VAL A 140 -6.00 -6.34 -2.46
C VAL A 140 -6.37 -7.51 -3.35
N ARG A 141 -5.53 -7.81 -4.33
CA ARG A 141 -5.73 -8.90 -5.30
C ARG A 141 -4.40 -9.37 -5.90
N PRO A 142 -4.35 -10.53 -6.59
CA PRO A 142 -3.19 -10.89 -7.40
C PRO A 142 -2.90 -9.80 -8.44
N LEU A 143 -1.64 -9.38 -8.52
CA LEU A 143 -1.22 -8.28 -9.39
C LEU A 143 -0.96 -8.80 -10.82
N PRO A 144 -1.70 -8.33 -11.84
CA PRO A 144 -1.43 -8.69 -13.22
C PRO A 144 -0.09 -8.11 -13.69
N THR A 145 0.65 -8.89 -14.48
CA THR A 145 1.96 -8.50 -15.02
C THR A 145 2.09 -8.87 -16.49
N THR A 146 3.09 -8.30 -17.16
CA THR A 146 3.51 -8.71 -18.50
C THR A 146 4.30 -10.02 -18.45
N PHE A 147 4.29 -10.78 -19.56
CA PHE A 147 5.14 -11.96 -19.75
C PHE A 147 6.63 -11.63 -20.06
N SER A 148 7.08 -10.40 -19.79
CA SER A 148 8.47 -9.99 -20.03
C SER A 148 9.39 -10.45 -18.91
N ILE A 149 10.71 -10.43 -19.15
CA ILE A 149 11.74 -10.69 -18.15
C ILE A 149 12.65 -9.44 -18.08
N PRO A 150 12.64 -8.65 -16.98
CA PRO A 150 11.77 -8.79 -15.81
C PRO A 150 10.28 -8.48 -16.13
N PRO A 151 9.33 -8.98 -15.32
CA PRO A 151 7.92 -8.62 -15.42
C PRO A 151 7.73 -7.11 -15.22
N ARG A 152 6.73 -6.55 -15.89
CA ARG A 152 6.30 -5.16 -15.71
C ARG A 152 4.87 -5.14 -15.17
N TYR A 153 4.61 -4.16 -14.32
CA TYR A 153 3.33 -4.00 -13.60
C TYR A 153 2.54 -2.82 -14.15
N PHE A 154 1.22 -2.85 -13.98
CA PHE A 154 0.38 -1.72 -14.39
C PHE A 154 0.50 -0.56 -13.37
N PRO A 155 0.37 0.71 -13.78
CA PRO A 155 0.60 1.87 -12.89
C PRO A 155 -0.38 1.95 -11.70
N ASP A 156 -1.54 1.34 -11.81
CA ASP A 156 -2.53 1.19 -10.74
C ASP A 156 -2.05 0.29 -9.60
N ASP A 157 -1.06 -0.56 -9.85
CA ASP A 157 -0.49 -1.52 -8.89
C ASP A 157 0.91 -1.09 -8.38
N VAL A 158 1.46 0.02 -8.89
CA VAL A 158 2.81 0.50 -8.55
C VAL A 158 2.76 1.83 -7.82
N PHE A 159 3.59 1.96 -6.79
CA PHE A 159 3.64 3.10 -5.89
C PHE A 159 5.05 3.66 -5.80
N GLU A 160 5.16 4.98 -5.73
CA GLU A 160 6.36 5.67 -5.29
C GLU A 160 6.35 5.74 -3.76
N ILE A 161 7.50 5.44 -3.13
CA ILE A 161 7.66 5.49 -1.67
C ILE A 161 8.80 6.47 -1.39
N VAL A 162 8.44 7.67 -0.94
CA VAL A 162 9.36 8.81 -0.81
C VAL A 162 9.62 9.07 0.67
N ARG A 163 10.89 9.01 1.09
CA ARG A 163 11.27 9.34 2.47
C ARG A 163 10.99 10.81 2.74
N VAL A 164 10.40 11.09 3.89
CA VAL A 164 10.21 12.45 4.40
C VAL A 164 11.15 12.63 5.58
N GLU A 165 12.11 13.53 5.43
CA GLU A 165 12.99 13.93 6.54
C GLU A 165 12.23 14.93 7.42
N GLU A 166 12.33 14.75 8.74
CA GLU A 166 11.87 15.73 9.73
C GLU A 166 12.92 16.83 9.94
#